data_AF-A0A7W2AJZ6-F1
#
_entry.id   AF-A0A7W2AJZ6-F1
#
_cell.length_a   1.000
_cell.length_b   1.000
_cell.length_c   1.000
_cell.angle_alpha   90.00
_cell.angle_beta   90.00
_cell.angle_gamma   90.00
#
_symmetry.space_group_name_H-M   'P 1'
#
loop_
_entity.id
_entity.type
_entity.pdbx_description
1 polymer ?
#
loop_
_entity_poly.entity_id
_entity_poly.type
_entity_poly.pdbx_seq_one_letter_code
_entity_poly.pdbx_strand_id
1 'polypeptide(L)'
;MIILLTTKALLLFSSSVHATTTLNNIEVDETVQEVFTNSQIKPEQLIDDFTNNKVMEQTDVLRSGRRASFYRGTFMMWLRDNINFNISGGRVTSSSGFQEAGWIFPNIVRTRGIVRTSTAATTHLWRGTKTIGAGSVTPWGDIVIYNHDYTDYYGVHGNGGSTWY
;
A
#
# COMPACT_ATOMS: atom_id res chain seq x y z
N MET A 1 -49.04 34.19 -53.15
CA MET A 1 -49.25 33.83 -51.74
C MET A 1 -47.94 33.22 -51.25
N ILE A 2 -47.13 34.00 -50.54
CA ILE A 2 -45.80 33.61 -50.04
C ILE A 2 -45.99 33.20 -48.58
N ILE A 3 -45.61 31.97 -48.22
CA ILE A 3 -45.61 31.49 -46.84
C ILE A 3 -44.16 31.57 -46.34
N LEU A 4 -43.91 32.51 -45.41
CA LEU A 4 -42.62 32.69 -44.75
C LEU A 4 -42.65 31.90 -43.43
N LEU A 5 -41.87 30.81 -43.32
CA LEU A 5 -41.63 30.15 -42.03
C LEU A 5 -40.44 30.82 -41.34
N THR A 6 -40.67 31.44 -40.19
CA THR A 6 -39.61 31.94 -39.31
C THR A 6 -39.34 30.92 -38.20
N THR A 7 -38.15 30.33 -38.20
CA THR A 7 -37.69 29.41 -37.15
C THR A 7 -37.01 30.21 -36.04
N LYS A 8 -37.49 30.08 -34.80
CA LYS A 8 -36.99 30.80 -33.62
C LYS A 8 -35.90 29.95 -32.95
N ALA A 9 -34.65 30.42 -32.91
CA ALA A 9 -33.57 29.74 -32.19
C ALA A 9 -33.63 30.07 -30.69
N LEU A 10 -33.56 29.03 -29.84
CA LEU A 10 -33.53 29.13 -28.38
C LEU A 10 -32.08 29.03 -27.90
N LEU A 11 -31.51 30.11 -27.36
CA LEU A 11 -30.20 30.13 -26.72
C LEU A 11 -30.38 29.89 -25.21
N LEU A 12 -29.84 28.76 -24.71
CA LEU A 12 -29.75 28.46 -23.28
C LEU A 12 -28.38 28.97 -22.79
N PHE A 13 -28.38 29.98 -21.92
CA PHE A 13 -27.18 30.40 -21.19
C PHE A 13 -27.14 29.68 -19.84
N SER A 14 -26.11 28.86 -19.60
CA SER A 14 -25.80 28.31 -18.28
C SER A 14 -24.83 29.26 -17.56
N SER A 15 -25.23 29.83 -16.43
CA SER A 15 -24.32 30.56 -15.54
C SER A 15 -23.66 29.59 -14.55
N SER A 16 -22.34 29.45 -14.63
CA SER A 16 -21.54 28.78 -13.60
C SER A 16 -21.02 29.81 -12.58
N VAL A 17 -21.32 29.61 -11.30
CA VAL A 17 -20.77 30.40 -10.19
C VAL A 17 -19.35 29.92 -9.91
N HIS A 18 -18.37 30.81 -10.05
CA HIS A 18 -16.98 30.57 -9.64
C HIS A 18 -16.82 30.92 -8.15
N ALA A 19 -16.51 29.94 -7.31
CA ALA A 19 -16.04 30.19 -5.95
C ALA A 19 -14.52 30.24 -5.96
N THR A 20 -13.94 31.40 -5.67
CA THR A 20 -12.50 31.58 -5.47
C THR A 20 -12.16 31.30 -4.02
N THR A 21 -11.41 30.23 -3.75
CA THR A 21 -10.66 30.04 -2.52
C THR A 21 -9.18 30.06 -2.86
N THR A 22 -8.48 31.12 -2.43
CA THR A 22 -7.02 31.23 -2.48
C THR A 22 -6.40 30.30 -1.44
N LEU A 23 -5.67 29.29 -1.90
CA LEU A 23 -4.67 28.58 -1.11
C LEU A 23 -3.30 28.89 -1.69
N ASN A 24 -2.42 29.34 -0.81
CA ASN A 24 -1.10 29.88 -1.08
C ASN A 24 -0.27 29.03 -2.03
N ASN A 25 0.40 29.70 -2.96
CA ASN A 25 1.35 29.20 -3.93
C ASN A 25 2.26 28.11 -3.34
N ILE A 26 2.01 26.87 -3.75
CA ILE A 26 3.07 25.88 -3.94
C ILE A 26 3.16 25.79 -5.46
N GLU A 27 4.22 26.33 -6.05
CA GLU A 27 4.57 26.02 -7.43
C GLU A 27 4.80 24.50 -7.48
N VAL A 28 3.78 23.78 -7.94
CA VAL A 28 3.90 22.37 -8.27
C VAL A 28 4.68 22.33 -9.56
N ASP A 29 5.97 22.09 -9.42
CA ASP A 29 6.93 21.85 -10.50
C ASP A 29 6.28 21.00 -11.60
N GLU A 30 6.31 21.48 -12.85
CA GLU A 30 5.62 20.85 -13.99
C GLU A 30 6.14 19.42 -14.26
N THR A 31 7.30 19.06 -13.71
CA THR A 31 7.82 17.69 -13.69
C THR A 31 6.92 16.71 -12.91
N VAL A 32 6.15 17.20 -11.92
CA VAL A 32 5.26 16.37 -11.10
C VAL A 32 4.00 15.98 -11.88
N GLN A 33 3.46 16.86 -12.75
CA GLN A 33 2.27 16.54 -13.54
C GLN A 33 2.54 15.51 -14.67
N GLU A 34 3.76 15.49 -15.21
CA GLU A 34 4.15 14.50 -16.21
C GLU A 34 4.31 13.09 -15.61
N VAL A 35 4.65 13.00 -14.32
CA VAL A 35 4.69 11.72 -13.58
C VAL A 35 3.29 11.11 -13.40
N PHE A 36 2.24 11.93 -13.25
CA PHE A 36 0.88 11.42 -12.99
C PHE A 36 0.15 10.92 -14.25
N THR A 37 0.44 11.48 -15.43
CA THR A 37 -0.28 11.15 -16.67
C THR A 37 0.37 10.03 -17.49
N ASN A 38 1.67 9.74 -17.28
CA ASN A 38 2.38 8.58 -17.85
C ASN A 38 2.53 7.39 -16.86
N SER A 39 1.80 7.41 -15.74
CA SER A 39 1.98 6.55 -14.55
C SER A 39 1.62 5.07 -14.70
N GLN A 40 1.62 4.51 -15.92
CA GLN A 40 1.61 3.06 -16.15
C GLN A 40 2.98 2.51 -15.73
N ILE A 41 3.28 2.51 -14.42
CA ILE A 41 4.40 1.72 -13.89
C ILE A 41 4.12 0.30 -14.34
N LYS A 42 5.02 -0.24 -15.17
CA LYS A 42 4.85 -1.60 -15.70
C LYS A 42 4.71 -2.55 -14.52
N PRO A 43 3.82 -3.57 -14.58
CA PRO A 43 3.65 -4.52 -13.48
C PRO A 43 4.96 -5.10 -12.96
N GLU A 44 5.94 -5.29 -13.86
CA GLU A 44 7.29 -5.77 -13.54
C GLU A 44 8.07 -4.82 -12.63
N GLN A 45 8.00 -3.51 -12.84
CA GLN A 45 8.69 -2.53 -12.01
C GLN A 45 8.04 -2.44 -10.62
N LEU A 46 6.71 -2.53 -10.54
CA LEU A 46 6.01 -2.59 -9.25
C LEU A 46 6.36 -3.85 -8.46
N ILE A 47 6.46 -4.99 -9.15
CA ILE A 47 6.90 -6.25 -8.57
C ILE A 47 8.35 -6.14 -8.10
N ASP A 48 9.25 -5.56 -8.89
CA ASP A 48 10.66 -5.39 -8.53
C ASP A 48 10.84 -4.45 -7.33
N ASP A 49 10.20 -3.29 -7.35
CA ASP A 49 10.21 -2.32 -6.25
C ASP A 49 9.65 -2.94 -4.97
N PHE A 50 8.53 -3.66 -5.07
CA PHE A 50 7.97 -4.38 -3.93
C PHE A 50 8.83 -5.59 -3.52
N THR A 51 9.67 -6.09 -4.41
CA THR A 51 10.56 -7.22 -4.10
C THR A 51 11.80 -6.78 -3.35
N ASN A 52 12.41 -5.69 -3.80
CA ASN A 52 13.73 -5.24 -3.38
C ASN A 52 13.68 -4.23 -2.23
N ASN A 53 12.60 -3.44 -2.12
CA ASN A 53 12.44 -2.48 -1.02
C ASN A 53 11.96 -3.17 0.26
N LYS A 54 12.87 -3.90 0.88
CA LYS A 54 12.69 -4.59 2.15
C LYS A 54 13.41 -3.82 3.26
N VAL A 55 12.69 -3.49 4.31
CA VAL A 55 13.27 -2.87 5.51
C VAL A 55 12.84 -3.67 6.73
N MET A 56 13.80 -4.01 7.59
CA MET A 56 13.52 -4.61 8.89
C MET A 56 13.82 -3.58 9.96
N GLU A 57 12.84 -3.34 10.82
CA GLU A 57 13.01 -2.52 11.99
C GLU A 57 12.67 -3.32 13.23
N GLN A 58 13.41 -3.05 14.29
CA GLN A 58 13.13 -3.65 15.57
C GLN A 58 13.06 -2.58 16.65
N THR A 59 11.96 -2.59 17.40
CA THR A 59 11.71 -1.62 18.46
C THR A 59 11.46 -2.35 19.75
N ASP A 60 12.04 -1.85 20.84
CA ASP A 60 11.74 -2.33 22.18
C ASP A 60 10.42 -1.71 22.66
N VAL A 61 9.52 -2.55 23.17
CA VAL A 61 8.27 -2.12 23.80
C VAL A 61 8.32 -2.41 25.31
N LEU A 62 7.44 -1.76 26.08
CA LEU A 62 7.47 -1.86 27.54
C LEU A 62 7.34 -3.32 28.03
N ARG A 63 7.96 -3.62 29.19
CA ARG A 63 7.90 -4.93 29.89
C ARG A 63 8.53 -6.11 29.12
N SER A 64 9.75 -5.92 28.61
CA SER A 64 10.54 -6.98 27.92
C SER A 64 9.89 -7.52 26.64
N GLY A 65 8.91 -6.79 26.11
CA GLY A 65 8.37 -7.02 24.78
C GLY A 65 9.26 -6.34 23.73
N ARG A 66 9.30 -6.92 22.54
CA ARG A 66 9.93 -6.34 21.36
C ARG A 66 8.95 -6.44 20.20
N ARG A 67 9.08 -5.53 19.24
CA ARG A 67 8.35 -5.57 17.97
C ARG A 67 9.34 -5.65 16.84
N ALA A 68 9.24 -6.71 16.04
CA ALA A 68 9.90 -6.80 14.75
C ALA A 68 8.90 -6.36 13.68
N SER A 69 9.29 -5.38 12.87
CA SER A 69 8.49 -4.81 11.80
C SER A 69 9.20 -5.07 10.48
N PHE A 70 8.53 -5.76 9.57
CA PHE A 70 9.05 -6.11 8.26
C PHE A 70 8.26 -5.31 7.22
N TYR A 71 8.88 -4.24 6.72
CA TYR A 71 8.32 -3.38 5.70
C TYR A 71 8.74 -3.85 4.32
N ARG A 72 7.77 -3.81 3.39
CA ARG A 72 7.97 -4.11 1.98
C ARG A 72 7.21 -3.10 1.13
N GLY A 73 7.84 -2.60 0.08
CA GLY A 73 7.19 -1.74 -0.92
C GLY A 73 7.71 -0.31 -0.96
N THR A 74 6.87 0.59 -1.47
CA THR A 74 7.20 2.00 -1.73
C THR A 74 6.16 2.92 -1.09
N PHE A 75 6.40 4.23 -1.17
CA PHE A 75 5.41 5.23 -0.73
C PHE A 75 4.05 5.09 -1.44
N MET A 76 4.02 4.63 -2.69
CA MET A 76 2.77 4.45 -3.44
C MET A 76 2.02 3.19 -3.02
N MET A 77 2.72 2.21 -2.45
CA MET A 77 2.18 0.91 -2.14
C MET A 77 3.07 0.17 -1.14
N TRP A 78 2.57 -0.08 0.07
CA TRP A 78 3.35 -0.69 1.11
C TRP A 78 2.59 -1.70 1.96
N LEU A 79 3.37 -2.57 2.57
CA LEU A 79 2.89 -3.51 3.56
C LEU A 79 3.91 -3.65 4.68
N ARG A 80 3.40 -3.75 5.90
CA ARG A 80 4.19 -3.96 7.12
C ARG A 80 3.65 -5.17 7.86
N ASP A 81 4.51 -6.17 8.02
CA ASP A 81 4.26 -7.31 8.87
C ASP A 81 4.88 -7.04 10.24
N ASN A 82 4.05 -6.95 11.28
CA ASN A 82 4.48 -6.61 12.62
C ASN A 82 4.35 -7.84 13.51
N ILE A 83 5.42 -8.21 14.21
CA ILE A 83 5.45 -9.32 15.16
C ILE A 83 5.87 -8.77 16.52
N ASN A 84 4.94 -8.77 17.46
CA ASN A 84 5.20 -8.53 18.87
C ASN A 84 5.66 -9.83 19.52
N PHE A 85 6.70 -9.77 20.33
CA PHE A 85 7.18 -10.94 21.05
C PHE A 85 7.81 -10.55 22.39
N ASN A 86 7.62 -11.39 23.38
CA ASN A 86 8.18 -11.19 24.71
C ASN A 86 9.32 -12.17 24.93
N ILE A 87 10.33 -11.72 25.66
CA ILE A 87 11.55 -12.49 25.90
C ILE A 87 11.76 -12.64 27.40
N SER A 88 12.17 -13.82 27.82
CA SER A 88 12.66 -14.06 29.18
C SER A 88 13.72 -15.15 29.17
N GLY A 89 14.84 -14.92 29.86
CA GLY A 89 15.90 -15.93 30.02
C GLY A 89 16.43 -16.51 28.69
N GLY A 90 16.52 -15.69 27.63
CA GLY A 90 16.98 -16.14 26.31
C GLY A 90 15.94 -16.92 25.49
N ARG A 91 14.67 -16.89 25.89
CA ARG A 91 13.56 -17.61 25.25
C ARG A 91 12.45 -16.65 24.81
N VAL A 92 11.75 -17.01 23.74
CA VAL A 92 10.54 -16.30 23.32
C VAL A 92 9.36 -16.88 24.11
N THR A 93 8.78 -16.10 25.02
CA THR A 93 7.71 -16.58 25.92
C THR A 93 6.34 -16.47 25.28
N SER A 94 6.12 -15.43 24.48
CA SER A 94 4.89 -15.22 23.73
C SER A 94 5.20 -14.44 22.47
N SER A 95 4.35 -14.60 21.46
CA SER A 95 4.39 -13.77 20.26
C SER A 95 3.02 -13.64 19.62
N SER A 96 2.74 -12.48 19.02
CA SER A 96 1.55 -12.18 18.23
C SER A 96 1.94 -11.39 16.99
N GLY A 97 1.22 -11.60 15.89
CA GLY A 97 1.51 -10.97 14.60
C GLY A 97 0.28 -10.30 14.01
N PHE A 98 0.48 -9.19 13.32
CA PHE A 98 -0.56 -8.51 12.54
C PHE A 98 0.05 -7.87 11.30
N GLN A 99 -0.78 -7.58 10.31
CA GLN A 99 -0.36 -6.96 9.05
C GLN A 99 -1.06 -5.63 8.86
N GLU A 100 -0.31 -4.66 8.32
CA GLU A 100 -0.81 -3.36 7.91
C GLU A 100 -0.46 -3.16 6.45
N ALA A 101 -1.38 -2.60 5.66
CA ALA A 101 -1.11 -2.29 4.27
C ALA A 101 -1.70 -0.92 3.92
N GLY A 102 -1.05 -0.24 2.97
CA GLY A 102 -1.53 1.01 2.40
C GLY A 102 -1.17 1.09 0.93
N TRP A 103 -1.98 1.79 0.15
CA TRP A 103 -1.76 1.97 -1.27
C TRP A 103 -2.49 3.21 -1.78
N ILE A 104 -1.94 3.78 -2.85
CA ILE A 104 -2.52 4.87 -3.61
C ILE A 104 -2.90 4.32 -4.98
N PHE A 105 -4.15 4.55 -5.39
CA PHE A 105 -4.65 4.15 -6.71
C PHE A 105 -3.72 4.69 -7.81
N PRO A 106 -3.37 3.90 -8.85
CA PRO A 106 -3.95 2.63 -9.28
C PRO A 106 -3.43 1.36 -8.58
N ASN A 107 -2.42 1.45 -7.71
CA ASN A 107 -1.85 0.27 -7.06
C ASN A 107 -2.80 -0.30 -6.01
N ILE A 108 -2.78 -1.60 -5.76
CA ILE A 108 -3.66 -2.26 -4.78
C ILE A 108 -2.83 -3.24 -3.94
N VAL A 109 -3.02 -3.22 -2.62
CA VAL A 109 -2.46 -4.24 -1.70
C VAL A 109 -3.56 -4.85 -0.88
N ARG A 110 -3.47 -6.17 -0.69
CA ARG A 110 -4.35 -6.94 0.17
C ARG A 110 -3.52 -7.78 1.14
N THR A 111 -3.78 -7.60 2.43
CA THR A 111 -3.25 -8.47 3.48
C THR A 111 -4.00 -9.81 3.44
N ARG A 112 -3.29 -10.93 3.56
CA ARG A 112 -3.90 -12.27 3.63
C ARG A 112 -3.73 -12.93 5.00
N GLY A 113 -3.20 -12.20 5.95
CA GLY A 113 -2.91 -12.66 7.30
C GLY A 113 -1.45 -13.06 7.49
N ILE A 114 -1.05 -13.03 8.75
CA ILE A 114 0.23 -13.54 9.22
C ILE A 114 -0.04 -14.65 10.24
N VAL A 115 0.60 -15.80 10.04
CA VAL A 115 0.37 -17.00 10.84
C VAL A 115 1.68 -17.50 11.43
N ARG A 116 1.63 -17.95 12.68
CA ARG A 116 2.79 -18.55 13.33
C ARG A 116 2.89 -20.00 12.90
N THR A 117 4.04 -20.40 12.36
CA THR A 117 4.30 -21.75 11.84
C THR A 117 5.05 -22.63 12.83
N SER A 118 5.83 -22.03 13.75
CA SER A 118 6.56 -22.79 14.78
C SER A 118 6.72 -21.99 16.08
N THR A 119 6.74 -22.70 17.20
CA THR A 119 6.93 -22.17 18.56
C THR A 119 8.06 -22.90 19.29
N ALA A 120 9.27 -22.84 18.74
CA ALA A 120 10.43 -23.35 19.46
C ALA A 120 10.81 -22.38 20.59
N ALA A 121 11.31 -22.91 21.72
CA ALA A 121 11.59 -22.11 22.91
C ALA A 121 12.52 -20.90 22.65
N THR A 122 13.45 -21.03 21.71
CA THR A 122 14.41 -19.97 21.35
C THR A 122 14.00 -19.18 20.12
N THR A 123 13.05 -19.67 19.30
CA THR A 123 12.69 -19.02 18.04
C THR A 123 11.25 -19.34 17.65
N HIS A 124 10.46 -18.29 17.38
CA HIS A 124 9.14 -18.44 16.78
C HIS A 124 9.22 -18.09 15.30
N LEU A 125 8.72 -18.99 14.46
CA LEU A 125 8.67 -18.80 13.00
C LEU A 125 7.27 -18.37 12.58
N TRP A 126 7.22 -17.50 11.60
CA TRP A 126 6.01 -16.91 11.07
C TRP A 126 6.01 -16.92 9.55
N ARG A 127 4.81 -16.90 8.99
CA ARG A 127 4.56 -16.80 7.56
C ARG A 127 3.53 -15.72 7.31
N GLY A 128 3.90 -14.69 6.56
CA GLY A 128 2.99 -13.62 6.12
C GLY A 128 2.67 -13.80 4.64
N THR A 129 1.38 -13.82 4.30
CA THR A 129 0.95 -13.85 2.90
C THR A 129 0.28 -12.53 2.54
N LYS A 130 0.51 -12.06 1.31
CA LYS A 130 0.02 -10.78 0.81
C LYS A 130 -0.16 -10.83 -0.69
N THR A 131 -1.07 -10.02 -1.22
CA THR A 131 -1.29 -9.87 -2.66
C THR A 131 -1.08 -8.41 -3.01
N ILE A 132 -0.26 -8.12 -4.01
CA ILE A 132 -0.20 -6.81 -4.65
C ILE A 132 -0.90 -6.88 -6.01
N GLY A 133 -1.29 -5.73 -6.53
CA GLY A 133 -1.90 -5.63 -7.85
C GLY A 133 -1.93 -4.18 -8.32
N ALA A 134 -2.47 -3.97 -9.51
CA ALA A 134 -2.92 -2.65 -9.92
C ALA A 134 -4.27 -2.75 -10.64
N GLY A 135 -5.07 -1.71 -10.44
CA GLY A 135 -6.35 -1.51 -11.09
C GLY A 135 -6.33 -0.38 -12.10
N SER A 136 -7.34 -0.32 -12.94
CA SER A 136 -7.66 0.82 -13.79
C SER A 136 -9.13 1.17 -13.61
N VAL A 137 -9.41 2.46 -13.49
CA VAL A 137 -10.77 2.99 -13.51
C VAL A 137 -11.15 3.10 -14.98
N THR A 138 -12.12 2.31 -15.40
CA THR A 138 -12.69 2.44 -16.75
C THR A 138 -14.10 3.02 -16.65
N PRO A 139 -14.61 3.70 -17.71
CA PRO A 139 -15.98 4.23 -17.73
C PRO A 139 -17.09 3.19 -17.50
N TRP A 140 -16.73 1.91 -17.53
CA TRP A 140 -17.64 0.76 -17.40
C TRP A 140 -17.43 -0.03 -16.10
N GLY A 141 -16.53 0.42 -15.21
CA GLY A 141 -16.23 -0.20 -13.93
C GLY A 141 -14.73 -0.37 -13.65
N ASP A 142 -14.38 -0.69 -12.41
CA ASP A 142 -13.01 -0.92 -11.97
C ASP A 142 -12.49 -2.27 -12.49
N ILE A 143 -11.34 -2.27 -13.16
CA ILE A 143 -10.69 -3.47 -13.69
C ILE A 143 -9.38 -3.70 -12.94
N VAL A 144 -9.17 -4.90 -12.40
CA VAL A 144 -7.85 -5.32 -11.88
C VAL A 144 -7.00 -5.82 -13.03
N ILE A 145 -5.92 -5.11 -13.34
CA ILE A 145 -5.04 -5.41 -14.49
C ILE A 145 -4.07 -6.54 -14.14
N TYR A 146 -3.55 -6.57 -12.92
CA TYR A 146 -2.65 -7.63 -12.47
C TYR A 146 -2.77 -7.88 -10.97
N ASN A 147 -2.44 -9.10 -10.54
CA ASN A 147 -2.23 -9.46 -9.14
C ASN A 147 -0.99 -10.35 -9.02
N HIS A 148 -0.23 -10.20 -7.94
CA HIS A 148 0.92 -11.01 -7.60
C HIS A 148 0.91 -11.33 -6.11
N ASP A 149 0.99 -12.63 -5.78
CA ASP A 149 1.03 -13.10 -4.40
C ASP A 149 2.46 -13.21 -3.89
N TYR A 150 2.71 -12.74 -2.67
CA TYR A 150 3.95 -12.93 -1.94
C TYR A 150 3.70 -13.72 -0.67
N THR A 151 4.60 -14.65 -0.39
CA THR A 151 4.68 -15.34 0.89
C THR A 151 6.07 -15.13 1.45
N ASP A 152 6.14 -14.50 2.61
CA ASP A 152 7.37 -14.21 3.32
C ASP A 152 7.45 -15.06 4.59
N TYR A 153 8.66 -15.43 4.99
CA TYR A 153 8.93 -16.14 6.23
C TYR A 153 9.75 -15.28 7.17
N TYR A 154 9.38 -15.30 8.45
CA TYR A 154 9.99 -14.48 9.49
C TYR A 154 10.39 -15.33 10.68
N GLY A 155 11.49 -14.96 11.32
CA GLY A 155 11.93 -15.52 12.60
C GLY A 155 12.08 -14.44 13.65
N VAL A 156 11.57 -14.68 14.85
CA VAL A 156 11.89 -13.87 16.04
C VAL A 156 12.58 -14.74 17.08
N HIS A 157 13.63 -14.22 17.69
CA HIS A 157 14.58 -15.01 18.46
C HIS A 157 14.64 -14.58 19.93
N GLY A 158 14.97 -15.52 20.81
CA GLY A 158 15.06 -15.31 22.26
C GLY A 158 16.25 -14.44 22.70
N ASN A 159 17.19 -14.13 21.81
CA ASN A 159 18.20 -13.09 22.02
C ASN A 159 17.68 -11.68 21.70
N GLY A 160 16.44 -11.57 21.22
CA GLY A 160 15.86 -10.31 20.77
C GLY A 160 16.30 -9.91 19.39
N GLY A 161 16.74 -10.84 18.54
CA GLY A 161 16.90 -10.59 17.10
C GLY A 161 15.65 -10.95 16.31
N SER A 162 15.65 -10.55 15.04
CA SER A 162 14.65 -10.96 14.05
C SER A 162 15.33 -11.26 12.70
N THR A 163 14.72 -12.15 11.92
CA THR A 163 15.20 -12.60 10.61
C THR A 163 14.07 -12.61 9.59
N TRP A 164 14.41 -12.33 8.33
CA TRP A 164 13.53 -12.43 7.18
C TRP A 164 14.19 -13.33 6.13
N TYR A 165 13.49 -14.38 5.73
CA TYR A 165 13.89 -15.34 4.71
C TYR A 165 13.17 -15.07 3.38
#